data_AF-A0A848ZIG5-F1
#
_entry.id   AF-A0A848ZIG5-F1
#
_cell.length_a   1.000
_cell.length_b   1.000
_cell.length_c   1.000
_cell.angle_alpha   90.00
_cell.angle_beta   90.00
_cell.angle_gamma   90.00
#
_symmetry.space_group_name_H-M   'P 1'
#
loop_
_entity.id
_entity.type
_entity.pdbx_description
1 polymer ?
#
loop_
_entity_poly.entity_id
_entity_poly.type
_entity_poly.pdbx_seq_one_letter_code
_entity_poly.pdbx_strand_id
1 'polypeptide(L)'
;LLTQGIDNPFGTMISSMAYNFYPILAILIGFGVIISKKDIGPMAKAEKRTRETGKLLNDTAKPMLSSEVTSYEPKEGIQAKAYNMIVPLATMVFMMPINLAYTGWDAVEGASSFGDHVFKAIGEGSGSSSVLYAVLTAILVAMVLYRSQKIMKTKEMIDLTLKGISELMPLALLMLLAFAIGDACNELGTGQFVANWSKEWLSPAFLPAIIFIISSFIAFSTGTSWGTFAIMMAIAIPMAEIHSAPLALVVAATLGGGIFGDHCSPISDTSIISSMASASDHIDHINTQLPYAMIGGLLTLLLYVILGLMLI
;
A
#
# COMPACT_ATOMS: atom_id res chain seq x y z
N LEU A 1 10.34 11.16 0.18
CA LEU A 1 10.34 12.40 1.00
C LEU A 1 11.71 12.62 1.63
N LEU A 2 12.20 11.73 2.51
CA LEU A 2 13.59 11.79 3.01
C LEU A 2 14.63 11.82 1.88
N THR A 3 14.51 10.89 0.93
CA THR A 3 15.35 10.82 -0.28
C THR A 3 15.20 12.02 -1.21
N GLN A 4 14.21 12.87 -0.97
CA GLN A 4 13.86 14.02 -1.81
C GLN A 4 14.21 15.34 -1.11
N GLY A 5 14.97 15.29 -0.01
CA GLY A 5 15.49 16.49 0.67
C GLY A 5 14.45 17.30 1.45
N ILE A 6 13.27 16.73 1.75
CA ILE A 6 12.24 17.44 2.54
C ILE A 6 12.67 17.52 4.01
N ASP A 7 12.72 18.72 4.58
CA ASP A 7 13.16 18.97 5.96
C ASP A 7 12.27 18.29 7.02
N ASN A 8 10.95 18.25 6.82
CA ASN A 8 10.00 17.54 7.69
C ASN A 8 9.17 16.51 6.90
N PRO A 9 9.74 15.32 6.59
CA PRO A 9 9.07 14.27 5.82
C PRO A 9 7.82 13.74 6.51
N PHE A 10 7.88 13.52 7.82
CA PHE A 10 6.79 12.94 8.58
C PHE A 10 5.59 13.90 8.64
N GLY A 11 5.83 15.17 9.00
CA GLY A 11 4.79 16.19 9.01
C GLY A 11 4.16 16.40 7.63
N THR A 12 4.98 16.41 6.57
CA THR A 12 4.50 16.51 5.19
C THR A 12 3.61 15.32 4.83
N MET A 13 4.03 14.09 5.17
CA MET A 13 3.23 12.88 4.94
C MET A 13 1.88 12.95 5.68
N ILE A 14 1.87 13.31 6.97
CA ILE A 14 0.63 13.45 7.74
C ILE A 14 -0.29 14.51 7.12
N SER A 15 0.24 15.66 6.73
CA SER A 15 -0.55 16.71 6.07
C SER A 15 -1.13 16.24 4.73
N SER A 16 -0.38 15.45 3.96
CA SER A 16 -0.84 14.89 2.68
C SER A 16 -1.94 13.84 2.84
N MET A 17 -1.98 13.12 3.97
CA MET A 17 -3.01 12.11 4.21
C MET A 17 -4.43 12.68 4.18
N ALA A 18 -4.63 13.90 4.68
CA ALA A 18 -5.93 14.58 4.66
C ALA A 18 -6.44 14.85 3.23
N TYR A 19 -5.51 15.02 2.29
CA TYR A 19 -5.80 15.28 0.88
C TYR A 19 -5.73 14.01 0.01
N ASN A 20 -5.43 12.84 0.58
CA ASN A 20 -5.33 11.60 -0.17
C ASN A 20 -6.73 11.03 -0.46
N PHE A 21 -7.45 11.70 -1.38
CA PHE A 21 -8.89 11.49 -1.55
C PHE A 21 -9.26 10.11 -2.07
N TYR A 22 -8.45 9.52 -2.95
CA TYR A 22 -8.84 8.25 -3.60
C TYR A 22 -9.01 7.10 -2.59
N PRO A 23 -8.03 6.78 -1.72
CA PRO A 23 -8.21 5.76 -0.69
C PRO A 23 -9.40 6.03 0.23
N ILE A 24 -9.60 7.29 0.62
CA ILE A 24 -10.71 7.70 1.47
C ILE A 24 -12.04 7.41 0.75
N LEU A 25 -12.17 7.84 -0.50
CA LEU A 25 -13.36 7.62 -1.32
C LEU A 25 -13.59 6.14 -1.62
N ALA A 26 -12.55 5.36 -1.89
CA ALA A 26 -12.66 3.92 -2.13
C ALA A 26 -13.25 3.20 -0.90
N ILE A 27 -12.77 3.54 0.30
CA ILE A 27 -13.31 3.02 1.56
C ILE A 27 -14.76 3.46 1.75
N LEU A 28 -15.08 4.74 1.55
CA LEU A 28 -16.43 5.26 1.68
C LEU A 28 -17.42 4.62 0.68
N ILE A 29 -17.00 4.42 -0.57
CA ILE A 29 -17.79 3.73 -1.60
C ILE A 29 -18.02 2.28 -1.16
N GLY A 30 -16.99 1.58 -0.69
CA GLY A 30 -17.12 0.21 -0.17
C GLY A 30 -18.15 0.11 0.96
N PHE A 31 -18.06 0.98 1.97
CA PHE A 31 -19.06 1.03 3.05
C PHE A 31 -20.47 1.37 2.53
N GLY A 32 -20.57 2.31 1.58
CA GLY A 32 -21.84 2.67 0.94
C GLY A 32 -22.49 1.49 0.23
N VAL A 33 -21.71 0.69 -0.50
CA VAL A 33 -22.19 -0.53 -1.17
C VAL A 33 -22.64 -1.57 -0.15
N ILE A 34 -21.85 -1.80 0.91
CA ILE A 34 -22.20 -2.76 1.98
C ILE A 34 -23.53 -2.41 2.64
N ILE A 35 -23.73 -1.13 2.99
CA ILE A 35 -24.95 -0.66 3.68
C ILE A 35 -26.14 -0.68 2.73
N SER A 36 -25.97 -0.21 1.49
CA SER A 36 -27.07 -0.13 0.52
C SER A 36 -27.45 -1.48 -0.07
N LYS A 37 -26.54 -2.45 -0.07
CA LYS A 37 -26.64 -3.75 -0.77
C LYS A 37 -26.98 -3.59 -2.25
N LYS A 38 -26.55 -2.48 -2.84
CA LYS A 38 -26.80 -2.15 -4.25
C LYS A 38 -25.50 -2.21 -5.02
N ASP A 39 -25.32 -3.33 -5.72
CA ASP A 39 -24.22 -3.51 -6.64
C ASP A 39 -24.50 -2.85 -8.00
N ILE A 40 -23.44 -2.41 -8.67
CA ILE A 40 -23.52 -1.81 -10.02
C ILE A 40 -22.67 -2.56 -11.03
N GLY A 41 -22.97 -2.37 -12.31
CA GLY A 41 -22.14 -2.88 -13.41
C GLY A 41 -21.99 -4.40 -13.44
N PRO A 42 -20.78 -4.94 -13.66
CA PRO A 42 -20.54 -6.38 -13.67
C PRO A 42 -20.77 -7.03 -12.30
N MET A 43 -20.56 -6.33 -11.19
CA MET A 43 -20.82 -6.87 -9.85
C MET A 43 -22.31 -7.17 -9.66
N ALA A 44 -23.19 -6.26 -10.10
CA ALA A 44 -24.63 -6.48 -10.07
C ALA A 44 -25.06 -7.74 -10.87
N LYS A 45 -24.40 -8.00 -12.00
CA LYS A 45 -24.65 -9.19 -12.82
C LYS A 45 -24.15 -10.46 -12.12
N ALA A 46 -23.00 -10.40 -11.45
CA ALA A 46 -22.47 -11.52 -10.68
C ALA A 46 -23.39 -11.87 -9.50
N GLU A 47 -23.81 -10.88 -8.71
CA GLU A 47 -24.78 -11.05 -7.62
C GLU A 47 -26.12 -11.62 -8.10
N LYS A 48 -26.66 -11.07 -9.20
CA LYS A 48 -27.90 -11.58 -9.80
C LYS A 48 -27.76 -13.04 -10.23
N ARG A 49 -26.66 -13.41 -10.89
CA ARG A 49 -26.37 -14.80 -11.28
C ARG A 49 -26.39 -15.72 -10.07
N THR A 50 -25.68 -15.36 -9.00
CA THR A 50 -25.60 -16.17 -7.80
C THR A 50 -26.96 -16.32 -7.12
N ARG A 51 -27.76 -15.26 -7.05
CA ARG A 51 -29.10 -15.30 -6.43
C ARG A 51 -30.12 -16.11 -7.24
N GLU A 52 -30.14 -15.97 -8.56
CA GLU A 52 -31.14 -16.60 -9.42
C GLU A 52 -30.80 -18.04 -9.78
N THR A 53 -29.50 -18.36 -9.93
CA THR A 53 -29.06 -19.66 -10.44
C THR A 53 -28.26 -20.49 -9.43
N GLY A 54 -27.85 -19.90 -8.30
CA GLY A 54 -26.94 -20.54 -7.35
C GLY A 54 -25.48 -20.66 -7.84
N LYS A 55 -25.18 -20.28 -9.09
CA LYS A 55 -23.82 -20.34 -9.64
C LYS A 55 -22.95 -19.21 -9.09
N LEU A 56 -21.93 -19.57 -8.32
CA LEU A 56 -20.94 -18.62 -7.77
C LEU A 56 -20.02 -18.08 -8.86
N LEU A 57 -19.59 -18.96 -9.77
CA LEU A 57 -18.68 -18.65 -10.86
C LEU A 57 -19.41 -18.50 -12.18
N ASN A 58 -18.84 -17.70 -13.09
CA ASN A 58 -19.33 -17.60 -14.45
C ASN A 58 -18.91 -18.87 -15.25
N ASP A 59 -19.59 -19.19 -16.35
CA ASP A 59 -19.33 -20.44 -17.09
C ASP A 59 -17.94 -20.48 -17.79
N THR A 60 -17.29 -19.32 -17.94
CA THR A 60 -15.94 -19.15 -18.51
C THR A 60 -14.85 -18.94 -17.46
N ALA A 61 -15.22 -18.94 -16.17
CA ALA A 61 -14.35 -18.56 -15.08
C ALA A 61 -13.29 -19.63 -14.89
N LYS A 62 -12.05 -19.19 -14.73
CA LYS A 62 -10.92 -20.02 -14.35
C LYS A 62 -10.46 -19.51 -12.99
N PRO A 63 -11.05 -20.02 -11.89
CA PRO A 63 -10.62 -19.63 -10.56
C PRO A 63 -9.13 -19.81 -10.43
N MET A 64 -8.46 -18.76 -9.95
CA MET A 64 -7.05 -18.85 -9.60
C MET A 64 -6.96 -19.63 -8.28
N LEU A 65 -7.09 -20.95 -8.35
CA LEU A 65 -6.68 -21.83 -7.27
C LEU A 65 -5.16 -21.92 -7.36
N SER A 66 -4.48 -21.05 -6.61
CA SER A 66 -3.02 -21.07 -6.63
C SER A 66 -2.52 -22.33 -5.95
N SER A 67 -1.58 -23.00 -6.62
CA SER A 67 -0.74 -24.04 -6.05
C SER A 67 0.02 -23.57 -4.79
N GLU A 68 0.07 -22.26 -4.53
CA GLU A 68 0.77 -21.61 -3.41
C GLU A 68 -0.07 -21.62 -2.11
N VAL A 69 -1.38 -21.36 -2.17
CA VAL A 69 -2.27 -21.48 -0.99
C VAL A 69 -2.50 -22.95 -0.64
N THR A 70 -2.53 -23.84 -1.65
CA THR A 70 -2.53 -25.29 -1.43
C THR A 70 -1.14 -25.88 -1.24
N SER A 71 -0.06 -25.08 -1.21
CA SER A 71 1.31 -25.63 -1.19
C SER A 71 1.67 -26.33 0.12
N TYR A 72 0.93 -26.05 1.20
CA TYR A 72 1.09 -26.70 2.48
C TYR A 72 -0.26 -27.13 3.02
N GLU A 73 -0.61 -28.38 2.72
CA GLU A 73 -1.75 -28.99 3.40
C GLU A 73 -1.54 -28.94 4.92
N PRO A 74 -2.58 -28.58 5.69
CA PRO A 74 -2.53 -28.68 7.14
C PRO A 74 -2.07 -30.08 7.52
N LYS A 75 -1.12 -30.18 8.45
CA LYS A 75 -0.68 -31.49 8.92
C LYS A 75 -1.86 -32.31 9.42
N GLU A 76 -2.01 -33.51 8.86
CA GLU A 76 -3.08 -34.43 9.22
C GLU A 76 -3.09 -34.70 10.73
N GLY A 77 -4.29 -34.69 11.33
CA GLY A 77 -4.50 -34.98 12.74
C GLY A 77 -4.17 -33.85 13.72
N ILE A 78 -3.76 -32.66 13.25
CA ILE A 78 -3.53 -31.49 14.12
C ILE A 78 -4.75 -30.56 14.09
N GLN A 79 -5.37 -30.33 15.26
CA GLN A 79 -6.44 -29.35 15.38
C GLN A 79 -5.91 -27.93 15.16
N ALA A 80 -6.55 -27.16 14.27
CA ALA A 80 -6.24 -25.76 14.04
C ALA A 80 -6.57 -24.93 15.28
N LYS A 81 -5.54 -24.38 15.92
CA LYS A 81 -5.66 -23.54 17.12
C LYS A 81 -5.37 -22.09 16.75
N ALA A 82 -6.36 -21.21 16.90
CA ALA A 82 -6.27 -19.81 16.50
C ALA A 82 -5.09 -19.05 17.15
N TYR A 83 -4.70 -19.42 18.37
CA TYR A 83 -3.59 -18.77 19.06
C TYR A 83 -2.23 -18.97 18.38
N ASN A 84 -2.07 -20.00 17.52
CA ASN A 84 -0.86 -20.21 16.73
C ASN A 84 -0.64 -19.13 15.65
N MET A 85 -1.70 -18.39 15.32
CA MET A 85 -1.64 -17.21 14.45
C MET A 85 -1.72 -15.92 15.27
N ILE A 86 -2.65 -15.85 16.23
CA ILE A 86 -2.94 -14.62 16.98
C ILE A 86 -1.74 -14.20 17.85
N VAL A 87 -1.06 -15.13 18.53
CA VAL A 87 0.03 -14.77 19.46
C VAL A 87 1.24 -14.20 18.72
N PRO A 88 1.76 -14.81 17.63
CA PRO A 88 2.82 -14.19 16.83
C PRO A 88 2.40 -12.84 16.24
N LEU A 89 1.17 -12.72 15.73
CA LEU A 89 0.67 -11.47 15.15
C LEU A 89 0.58 -10.35 16.20
N ALA A 90 0.02 -10.65 17.38
CA ALA A 90 -0.04 -9.71 18.49
C ALA A 90 1.37 -9.31 18.95
N THR A 91 2.31 -10.26 18.99
CA THR A 91 3.71 -9.98 19.33
C THR A 91 4.30 -8.97 18.36
N MET A 92 4.10 -9.16 17.05
CA MET A 92 4.53 -8.21 16.03
C MET A 92 3.96 -6.80 16.29
N VAL A 93 2.64 -6.71 16.55
CA VAL A 93 1.94 -5.43 16.77
C VAL A 93 2.45 -4.73 18.03
N PHE A 94 2.65 -5.44 19.14
CA PHE A 94 3.13 -4.84 20.39
C PHE A 94 4.63 -4.52 20.38
N MET A 95 5.44 -5.33 19.69
CA MET A 95 6.87 -5.06 19.56
C MET A 95 7.15 -3.82 18.69
N MET A 96 6.22 -3.40 17.84
CA MET A 96 6.39 -2.21 17.01
C MET A 96 6.62 -0.92 17.82
N PRO A 97 5.70 -0.48 18.70
CA PRO A 97 5.95 0.68 19.56
C PRO A 97 7.17 0.53 20.48
N ILE A 98 7.43 -0.69 20.97
CA ILE A 98 8.58 -0.97 21.84
C ILE A 98 9.89 -0.76 21.09
N ASN A 99 10.01 -1.29 19.88
CA ASN A 99 11.21 -1.15 19.07
C ASN A 99 11.37 0.28 18.55
N LEU A 100 10.28 1.00 18.27
CA LEU A 100 10.33 2.43 17.95
C LEU A 100 10.91 3.23 19.12
N ALA A 101 10.40 3.01 20.34
CA ALA A 101 10.94 3.63 21.54
C ALA A 101 12.42 3.25 21.77
N TYR A 102 12.80 1.99 21.52
CA TYR A 102 14.18 1.53 21.67
C TYR A 102 15.13 2.19 20.66
N THR A 103 14.75 2.23 19.39
CA THR A 103 15.61 2.76 18.32
C THR A 103 15.75 4.28 18.37
N GLY A 104 14.75 5.00 18.88
CA GLY A 104 14.79 6.45 19.06
C GLY A 104 15.21 6.90 20.47
N TRP A 105 15.57 5.97 21.36
CA TRP A 105 15.79 6.26 22.78
C TRP A 105 16.88 7.31 23.01
N ASP A 106 18.00 7.15 22.29
CA ASP A 106 19.18 8.00 22.44
C ASP A 106 19.06 9.34 21.71
N ALA A 107 18.08 9.49 20.81
CA ALA A 107 17.85 10.71 20.03
C ALA A 107 17.00 11.75 20.77
N VAL A 108 16.40 11.39 21.91
CA VAL A 108 15.54 12.29 22.68
C VAL A 108 16.36 13.16 23.62
N GLU A 109 16.34 14.47 23.38
CA GLU A 109 16.87 15.46 24.33
C GLU A 109 15.73 16.11 25.14
N GLY A 110 15.97 16.38 26.43
CA GLY A 110 15.06 17.17 27.27
C GLY A 110 13.72 16.50 27.59
N ALA A 111 13.72 15.20 27.91
CA ALA A 111 12.52 14.53 28.40
C ALA A 111 12.18 14.93 29.84
N SER A 112 10.92 15.27 30.08
CA SER A 112 10.41 15.74 31.39
C SER A 112 10.01 14.59 32.32
N SER A 113 9.74 13.40 31.77
CA SER A 113 9.39 12.18 32.49
C SER A 113 9.71 10.94 31.64
N PHE A 114 9.73 9.74 32.24
CA PHE A 114 9.91 8.49 31.49
C PHE A 114 8.84 8.31 30.39
N GLY A 115 7.58 8.63 30.68
CA GLY A 115 6.51 8.55 29.69
C GLY A 115 6.67 9.54 28.54
N ASP A 116 7.14 10.76 28.84
CA ASP A 116 7.48 11.77 27.83
C ASP A 116 8.67 11.34 26.97
N HIS A 117 9.68 10.70 27.58
CA HIS A 117 10.82 10.13 26.86
C HIS A 117 10.37 9.03 25.91
N VAL A 118 9.57 8.07 26.38
CA VAL A 118 9.04 6.98 25.53
C VAL A 118 8.25 7.54 24.36
N PHE A 119 7.38 8.53 24.58
CA PHE A 119 6.56 9.10 23.52
C PHE A 119 7.41 9.83 22.46
N LYS A 120 8.39 10.63 22.89
CA LYS A 120 9.32 11.31 21.99
C LYS A 120 10.22 10.31 21.24
N ALA A 121 10.69 9.27 21.93
CA ALA A 121 11.55 8.25 21.35
C ALA A 121 10.82 7.46 20.25
N ILE A 122 9.51 7.23 20.39
CA ILE A 122 8.71 6.62 19.33
C ILE A 122 8.68 7.50 18.07
N GLY A 123 8.64 8.83 18.23
CA GLY A 123 8.64 9.79 17.12
C GLY A 123 9.98 9.85 16.38
N GLU A 124 11.09 9.74 17.11
CA GLU A 124 12.46 9.73 16.56
C GLU A 124 12.95 8.32 16.17
N GLY A 125 12.15 7.30 16.43
CA GLY A 125 12.50 5.89 16.20
C GLY A 125 12.65 5.54 14.72
N SER A 126 13.57 4.63 14.42
CA SER A 126 13.74 4.08 13.07
C SER A 126 12.59 3.13 12.75
N GLY A 127 11.68 3.55 11.87
CA GLY A 127 10.55 2.72 11.42
C GLY A 127 10.99 1.40 10.77
N SER A 128 11.99 1.43 9.89
CA SER A 128 12.46 0.24 9.17
C SER A 128 13.11 -0.79 10.09
N SER A 129 13.99 -0.37 10.99
CA SER A 129 14.62 -1.25 11.99
C SER A 129 13.59 -1.81 12.97
N SER A 130 12.63 -0.99 13.38
CA SER A 130 11.59 -1.40 14.33
C SER A 130 10.68 -2.48 13.76
N VAL A 131 10.26 -2.34 12.49
CA VAL A 131 9.52 -3.37 11.76
C VAL A 131 10.32 -4.66 11.65
N LEU A 132 11.60 -4.57 11.27
CA LEU A 132 12.46 -5.74 11.15
C LEU A 132 12.54 -6.52 12.47
N TYR A 133 12.83 -5.85 13.59
CA TYR A 133 12.92 -6.51 14.89
C TYR A 133 11.57 -7.06 15.37
N ALA A 134 10.46 -6.37 15.08
CA ALA A 134 9.12 -6.84 15.44
C ALA A 134 8.77 -8.13 14.70
N VAL A 135 9.04 -8.19 13.39
CA VAL A 135 8.80 -9.38 12.56
C VAL A 135 9.71 -10.53 12.99
N LEU A 136 11.00 -10.29 13.22
CA LEU A 136 11.93 -11.32 13.70
C LEU A 136 11.49 -11.90 15.05
N THR A 137 11.03 -11.05 15.96
CA THR A 137 10.51 -11.50 17.27
C THR A 137 9.24 -12.33 17.10
N ALA A 138 8.32 -11.92 16.23
CA ALA A 138 7.10 -12.66 15.95
C ALA A 138 7.38 -14.04 15.33
N ILE A 139 8.32 -14.13 14.38
CA ILE A 139 8.77 -15.40 13.79
C ILE A 139 9.38 -16.29 14.87
N LEU A 140 10.22 -15.73 15.76
CA LEU A 140 10.81 -16.50 16.87
C LEU A 140 9.73 -17.04 17.82
N VAL A 141 8.75 -16.21 18.20
CA VAL A 141 7.62 -16.62 19.04
C VAL A 141 6.81 -17.72 18.36
N ALA A 142 6.54 -17.59 17.05
CA ALA A 142 5.88 -18.63 16.27
C ALA A 142 6.67 -19.95 16.32
N MET A 143 7.98 -19.90 16.07
CA MET A 143 8.86 -21.09 16.14
C MET A 143 8.81 -21.76 17.51
N VAL A 144 8.86 -20.99 18.60
CA VAL A 144 8.77 -21.51 19.97
C VAL A 144 7.40 -22.17 20.21
N LEU A 145 6.31 -21.53 19.79
CA LEU A 145 4.95 -22.07 19.94
C LEU A 145 4.76 -23.38 19.16
N TYR A 146 5.14 -23.41 17.89
CA TYR A 146 5.03 -24.61 17.06
C TYR A 146 5.94 -25.75 17.55
N ARG A 147 7.12 -25.42 18.10
CA ARG A 147 8.02 -26.39 18.71
C ARG A 147 7.45 -26.96 20.01
N SER A 148 6.89 -26.11 20.88
CA SER A 148 6.32 -26.54 22.17
C SER A 148 5.13 -27.48 22.00
N GLN A 149 4.35 -27.28 20.93
CA GLN A 149 3.22 -28.14 20.56
C GLN A 149 3.62 -29.37 19.76
N LYS A 150 4.91 -29.52 19.45
CA LYS A 150 5.46 -30.62 18.63
C LYS A 150 4.80 -30.72 17.25
N ILE A 151 4.34 -29.60 16.69
CA ILE A 151 3.68 -29.53 15.38
C ILE A 151 4.72 -29.63 14.27
N MET A 152 5.83 -28.89 14.40
CA MET A 152 6.89 -28.80 13.37
C MET A 152 8.28 -29.00 13.96
N LYS A 153 9.20 -29.51 13.13
CA LYS A 153 10.63 -29.59 13.47
C LYS A 153 11.31 -28.24 13.19
N THR A 154 12.41 -27.95 13.87
CA THR A 154 13.14 -26.68 13.68
C THR A 154 13.58 -26.47 12.24
N LYS A 155 14.08 -27.53 11.57
CA LYS A 155 14.47 -27.47 10.16
C LYS A 155 13.30 -27.06 9.27
N GLU A 156 12.15 -27.69 9.45
CA GLU A 156 10.93 -27.39 8.70
C GLU A 156 10.47 -25.94 8.92
N MET A 157 10.54 -25.42 10.15
CA MET A 157 10.20 -24.03 10.43
C MET A 157 11.17 -23.03 9.78
N ILE A 158 12.47 -23.36 9.74
CA ILE A 158 13.48 -22.56 9.03
C ILE A 158 13.20 -22.59 7.53
N ASP A 159 12.94 -23.77 6.96
CA ASP A 159 12.64 -23.93 5.52
C ASP A 159 11.39 -23.12 5.13
N LEU A 160 10.32 -23.16 5.93
CA LEU A 160 9.11 -22.35 5.72
C LEU A 160 9.38 -20.85 5.85
N THR A 161 10.23 -20.44 6.80
CA THR A 161 10.60 -19.02 6.97
C THR A 161 11.38 -18.52 5.76
N LEU A 162 12.38 -19.27 5.30
CA LEU A 162 13.17 -18.93 4.11
C LEU A 162 12.30 -18.89 2.85
N LYS A 163 11.34 -19.80 2.74
CA LYS A 163 10.38 -19.78 1.64
C LYS A 163 9.51 -18.51 1.67
N GLY A 164 8.95 -18.16 2.83
CA GLY A 164 8.18 -16.91 2.95
C GLY A 164 9.00 -15.67 2.59
N ILE A 165 10.29 -15.63 2.95
CA ILE A 165 11.22 -14.58 2.50
C ILE A 165 11.37 -14.61 0.97
N SER A 166 11.54 -15.79 0.37
CA SER A 166 11.70 -15.93 -1.08
C SER A 166 10.46 -15.47 -1.87
N GLU A 167 9.26 -15.66 -1.33
CA GLU A 167 8.00 -15.20 -1.92
C GLU A 167 7.90 -13.66 -1.94
N LEU A 168 8.57 -12.97 -1.01
CA LEU A 168 8.61 -11.50 -0.97
C LEU A 168 9.79 -10.88 -1.73
N MET A 169 10.70 -11.70 -2.30
CA MET A 169 11.86 -11.20 -3.05
C MET A 169 11.52 -10.31 -4.26
N PRO A 170 10.49 -10.62 -5.07
CA PRO A 170 10.11 -9.75 -6.19
C PRO A 170 9.76 -8.33 -5.73
N LEU A 171 9.02 -8.21 -4.62
CA LEU A 171 8.65 -6.92 -4.03
C LEU A 171 9.90 -6.15 -3.55
N ALA A 172 10.84 -6.83 -2.89
CA ALA A 172 12.09 -6.21 -2.44
C ALA A 172 12.94 -5.70 -3.60
N LEU A 173 13.07 -6.49 -4.67
CA LEU A 173 13.80 -6.08 -5.89
C LEU A 173 13.10 -4.92 -6.60
N LEU A 174 11.77 -4.94 -6.67
CA LEU A 174 10.99 -3.84 -7.23
C LEU A 174 11.25 -2.54 -6.49
N MET A 175 11.20 -2.55 -5.15
CA MET A 175 11.49 -1.36 -4.35
C MET A 175 12.94 -0.88 -4.53
N LEU A 176 13.91 -1.80 -4.57
CA LEU A 176 15.32 -1.47 -4.80
C LEU A 176 15.51 -0.74 -6.15
N LEU A 177 14.95 -1.30 -7.23
CA LEU A 177 15.02 -0.70 -8.55
C LEU A 177 14.24 0.62 -8.64
N ALA A 178 13.12 0.73 -7.95
CA ALA A 178 12.32 1.94 -7.92
C ALA A 178 13.06 3.09 -7.21
N PHE A 179 13.77 2.81 -6.11
CA PHE A 179 14.66 3.80 -5.48
C PHE A 179 15.85 4.15 -6.37
N ALA A 180 16.46 3.16 -7.05
CA ALA A 180 17.54 3.43 -8.00
C ALA A 180 17.09 4.34 -9.16
N ILE A 181 15.86 4.18 -9.66
CA ILE A 181 15.28 5.09 -10.66
C ILE A 181 15.03 6.47 -10.06
N GLY A 182 14.49 6.54 -8.85
CA GLY A 182 14.31 7.82 -8.14
C GLY A 182 15.62 8.59 -7.98
N ASP A 183 16.69 7.91 -7.56
CA ASP A 183 18.01 8.48 -7.40
C ASP A 183 18.61 8.91 -8.76
N ALA A 184 18.45 8.09 -9.80
CA ALA A 184 18.85 8.47 -11.15
C ALA A 184 18.09 9.69 -11.68
N CYS A 185 16.78 9.79 -11.42
CA CYS A 185 15.97 10.96 -11.77
C CYS A 185 16.43 12.21 -11.03
N ASN A 186 16.82 12.08 -9.75
CA ASN A 186 17.37 13.17 -8.95
C ASN A 186 18.72 13.64 -9.51
N GLU A 187 19.65 12.72 -9.79
CA GLU A 187 20.98 13.04 -10.33
C GLU A 187 20.89 13.70 -11.72
N LEU A 188 19.99 13.22 -12.57
CA LEU A 188 19.74 13.81 -13.89
C LEU A 188 18.94 15.11 -13.83
N GLY A 189 18.39 15.49 -12.68
CA GLY A 189 17.50 16.65 -12.54
C GLY A 189 16.20 16.51 -13.34
N THR A 190 15.68 15.28 -13.49
CA THR A 190 14.51 14.99 -14.35
C THR A 190 13.27 15.77 -13.90
N GLY A 191 12.98 15.76 -12.59
CA GLY A 191 11.86 16.54 -12.04
C GLY A 191 12.01 18.04 -12.31
N GLN A 192 13.22 18.57 -12.10
CA GLN A 192 13.55 19.98 -12.36
C GLN A 192 13.39 20.35 -13.84
N PHE A 193 13.80 19.47 -14.75
CA PHE A 193 13.64 19.66 -16.18
C PHE A 193 12.17 19.73 -16.58
N VAL A 194 11.36 18.73 -16.20
CA VAL A 194 9.92 18.68 -16.52
C VAL A 194 9.19 19.89 -15.92
N ALA A 195 9.57 20.29 -14.71
CA ALA A 195 8.98 21.41 -14.00
C ALA A 195 9.29 22.75 -14.65
N ASN A 196 10.54 23.01 -15.04
CA ASN A 196 10.88 24.23 -15.77
C ASN A 196 10.25 24.26 -17.16
N TRP A 197 10.21 23.13 -17.87
CA TRP A 197 9.59 23.03 -19.18
C TRP A 197 8.08 23.27 -19.15
N SER A 198 7.39 22.82 -18.09
CA SER A 198 5.95 23.00 -17.94
C SER A 198 5.55 24.37 -17.37
N LYS A 199 6.45 25.05 -16.66
CA LYS A 199 6.19 26.32 -15.97
C LYS A 199 5.53 27.41 -16.82
N GLU A 200 5.86 27.48 -18.11
CA GLU A 200 5.37 28.55 -18.99
C GLU A 200 3.90 28.38 -19.41
N TRP A 201 3.40 27.14 -19.43
CA TRP A 201 2.08 26.83 -19.99
C TRP A 201 1.16 26.06 -19.02
N LEU A 202 1.72 25.45 -17.97
CA LEU A 202 0.96 24.71 -16.98
C LEU A 202 0.56 25.63 -15.82
N SER A 203 -0.75 25.85 -15.66
CA SER A 203 -1.25 26.52 -14.47
C SER A 203 -1.06 25.64 -13.23
N PRO A 204 -0.48 26.18 -12.14
CA PRO A 204 -0.29 25.46 -10.88
C PRO A 204 -1.58 24.87 -10.31
N ALA A 205 -2.74 25.48 -10.55
CA ALA A 205 -4.05 25.01 -10.13
C ALA A 205 -4.40 23.61 -10.67
N PHE A 206 -3.91 23.23 -11.83
CA PHE A 206 -4.18 21.90 -12.41
C PHE A 206 -3.09 20.86 -12.08
N LEU A 207 -2.00 21.27 -11.43
CA LEU A 207 -0.87 20.39 -11.18
C LEU A 207 -1.26 19.13 -10.37
N PRO A 208 -2.00 19.21 -9.24
CA PRO A 208 -2.38 18.02 -8.50
C PRO A 208 -3.22 17.05 -9.34
N ALA A 209 -4.16 17.57 -10.14
CA ALA A 209 -5.01 16.75 -11.01
C ALA A 209 -4.19 16.01 -12.09
N ILE A 210 -3.22 16.69 -12.70
CA ILE A 210 -2.35 16.09 -13.72
C ILE A 210 -1.42 15.04 -13.10
N ILE A 211 -0.81 15.35 -11.95
CA ILE A 211 0.04 14.40 -11.22
C ILE A 211 -0.75 13.15 -10.82
N PHE A 212 -1.99 13.31 -10.37
CA PHE A 212 -2.88 12.19 -10.10
C PHE A 212 -3.07 11.32 -11.34
N ILE A 213 -3.46 11.90 -12.49
CA ILE A 213 -3.67 11.16 -13.74
C ILE A 213 -2.41 10.41 -14.19
N ILE A 214 -1.26 11.09 -14.22
CA ILE A 214 0.01 10.48 -14.67
C ILE A 214 0.41 9.36 -13.73
N SER A 215 0.33 9.59 -12.41
CA SER A 215 0.62 8.57 -11.41
C SER A 215 -0.32 7.37 -11.53
N SER A 216 -1.60 7.60 -11.81
CA SER A 216 -2.57 6.52 -12.04
C SER A 216 -2.29 5.73 -13.29
N PHE A 217 -1.90 6.40 -14.38
CA PHE A 217 -1.52 5.73 -15.61
C PHE A 217 -0.30 4.82 -15.39
N ILE A 218 0.75 5.34 -14.74
CA ILE A 218 1.97 4.57 -14.46
C ILE A 218 1.66 3.38 -13.54
N ALA A 219 0.91 3.59 -12.45
CA ALA A 219 0.55 2.50 -11.55
C ALA A 219 -0.35 1.46 -12.21
N PHE A 220 -1.28 1.87 -13.07
CA PHE A 220 -2.10 0.94 -13.85
C PHE A 220 -1.25 0.09 -14.78
N SER A 221 -0.29 0.71 -15.48
CA SER A 221 0.60 0.03 -16.43
C SER A 221 1.67 -0.84 -15.76
N THR A 222 2.08 -0.52 -14.54
CA THR A 222 3.13 -1.26 -13.82
C THR A 222 2.57 -2.27 -12.82
N GLY A 223 1.31 -2.13 -12.41
CA GLY A 223 0.69 -2.99 -11.39
C GLY A 223 1.24 -2.79 -9.99
N THR A 224 1.87 -1.63 -9.70
CA THR A 224 2.45 -1.37 -8.38
C THR A 224 2.29 0.08 -7.93
N SER A 225 1.72 0.25 -6.73
CA SER A 225 1.66 1.56 -6.06
C SER A 225 3.04 2.00 -5.55
N TRP A 226 3.78 1.12 -4.88
CA TRP A 226 5.10 1.44 -4.31
C TRP A 226 6.13 1.88 -5.34
N GLY A 227 6.23 1.15 -6.46
CA GLY A 227 7.15 1.52 -7.55
C GLY A 227 6.78 2.89 -8.14
N THR A 228 5.48 3.12 -8.33
CA THR A 228 4.97 4.40 -8.84
C THR A 228 5.27 5.56 -7.89
N PHE A 229 5.12 5.38 -6.57
CA PHE A 229 5.45 6.43 -5.61
C PHE A 229 6.92 6.83 -5.67
N ALA A 230 7.83 5.86 -5.74
CA ALA A 230 9.26 6.16 -5.79
C ALA A 230 9.62 6.99 -7.03
N ILE A 231 9.11 6.62 -8.20
CA ILE A 231 9.34 7.33 -9.47
C ILE A 231 8.68 8.72 -9.45
N MET A 232 7.39 8.76 -9.12
CA MET A 232 6.59 9.99 -9.22
C MET A 232 6.97 11.01 -8.17
N MET A 233 7.41 10.62 -6.97
CA MET A 233 7.82 11.58 -5.95
C MET A 233 9.08 12.35 -6.37
N ALA A 234 10.00 11.73 -7.10
CA ALA A 234 11.19 12.39 -7.65
C ALA A 234 10.87 13.46 -8.71
N ILE A 235 9.69 13.37 -9.32
CA ILE A 235 9.22 14.31 -10.35
C ILE A 235 8.26 15.34 -9.73
N ALA A 236 7.28 14.87 -8.97
CA ALA A 236 6.17 15.67 -8.47
C ALA A 236 6.60 16.68 -7.40
N ILE A 237 7.62 16.38 -6.58
CA ILE A 237 8.11 17.31 -5.55
C ILE A 237 8.78 18.53 -6.21
N PRO A 238 9.78 18.39 -7.10
CA PRO A 238 10.33 19.53 -7.84
C PRO A 238 9.27 20.30 -8.64
N MET A 239 8.29 19.61 -9.23
CA MET A 239 7.16 20.25 -9.90
C MET A 239 6.37 21.15 -8.96
N ALA A 240 6.04 20.67 -7.75
CA ALA A 240 5.29 21.43 -6.75
C ALA A 240 6.05 22.70 -6.35
N GLU A 241 7.36 22.58 -6.08
CA GLU A 241 8.20 23.71 -5.67
C GLU A 241 8.30 24.79 -6.76
N ILE A 242 8.61 24.39 -8.00
CA ILE A 242 8.79 25.35 -9.11
C ILE A 242 7.47 26.04 -9.49
N HIS A 243 6.35 25.32 -9.46
CA HIS A 243 5.03 25.88 -9.74
C HIS A 243 4.44 26.60 -8.52
N SER A 244 5.12 26.59 -7.36
CA SER A 244 4.61 27.14 -6.10
C SER A 244 3.25 26.54 -5.70
N ALA A 245 3.04 25.25 -6.01
CA ALA A 245 1.84 24.52 -5.63
C ALA A 245 1.99 23.93 -4.22
N PRO A 246 0.89 23.77 -3.44
CA PRO A 246 0.95 23.16 -2.12
C PRO A 246 1.51 21.74 -2.16
N LEU A 247 2.70 21.56 -1.56
CA LEU A 247 3.42 20.28 -1.57
C LEU A 247 2.57 19.11 -1.04
N ALA A 248 1.83 19.33 0.06
CA ALA A 248 0.96 18.32 0.65
C ALA A 248 -0.11 17.81 -0.33
N LEU A 249 -0.66 18.70 -1.16
CA LEU A 249 -1.70 18.38 -2.14
C LEU A 249 -1.10 17.59 -3.32
N VAL A 250 0.09 17.98 -3.78
CA VAL A 250 0.79 17.28 -4.87
C VAL A 250 1.27 15.90 -4.43
N VAL A 251 1.84 15.77 -3.23
CA VAL A 251 2.21 14.47 -2.64
C VAL A 251 0.98 13.58 -2.48
N ALA A 252 -0.13 14.13 -1.99
CA ALA A 252 -1.38 13.38 -1.89
C ALA A 252 -1.90 12.90 -3.26
N ALA A 253 -1.80 13.74 -4.29
CA ALA A 253 -2.16 13.38 -5.66
C ALA A 253 -1.27 12.26 -6.21
N THR A 254 0.03 12.29 -5.95
CA THR A 254 0.95 11.20 -6.31
C THR A 254 0.57 9.90 -5.61
N LEU A 255 0.36 9.93 -4.29
CA LEU A 255 0.00 8.73 -3.53
C LEU A 255 -1.37 8.19 -3.96
N GLY A 256 -2.40 9.04 -3.99
CA GLY A 256 -3.74 8.66 -4.41
C GLY A 256 -3.79 8.14 -5.85
N GLY A 257 -3.01 8.75 -6.74
CA GLY A 257 -2.91 8.35 -8.13
C GLY A 257 -2.30 6.96 -8.27
N GLY A 258 -1.19 6.70 -7.59
CA GLY A 258 -0.57 5.37 -7.58
C GLY A 258 -1.46 4.29 -6.99
N ILE A 259 -2.25 4.58 -5.94
CA ILE A 259 -3.21 3.63 -5.37
C ILE A 259 -4.38 3.38 -6.33
N PHE A 260 -4.88 4.42 -7.01
CA PHE A 260 -5.96 4.27 -8.00
C PHE A 260 -5.54 3.40 -9.18
N GLY A 261 -4.35 3.65 -9.75
CA GLY A 261 -3.85 2.87 -10.86
C GLY A 261 -3.62 1.40 -10.49
N ASP A 262 -2.99 1.16 -9.34
CA ASP A 262 -2.72 -0.19 -8.82
C ASP A 262 -4.03 -0.97 -8.57
N HIS A 263 -5.01 -0.35 -7.91
CA HIS A 263 -6.33 -0.94 -7.64
C HIS A 263 -7.09 -1.34 -8.91
N CYS A 264 -6.87 -0.63 -10.03
CA CYS A 264 -7.51 -0.94 -11.31
C CYS A 264 -6.73 -1.94 -12.16
N SER A 265 -5.46 -2.21 -11.85
CA SER A 265 -4.55 -2.93 -12.76
C SER A 265 -4.81 -4.45 -12.78
N PRO A 266 -4.97 -5.07 -13.97
CA PRO A 266 -5.05 -6.53 -14.12
C PRO A 266 -3.74 -7.26 -13.88
N ILE A 267 -2.63 -6.55 -13.70
CA ILE A 267 -1.32 -7.15 -13.43
C ILE A 267 -0.82 -6.79 -12.03
N SER A 268 -1.67 -6.18 -11.20
CA SER A 268 -1.31 -5.83 -9.84
C SER A 268 -1.20 -7.06 -8.95
N ASP A 269 -0.11 -7.13 -8.19
CA ASP A 269 0.09 -8.15 -7.16
C ASP A 269 -1.05 -8.15 -6.14
N THR A 270 -1.59 -6.97 -5.78
CA THR A 270 -2.70 -6.87 -4.84
C THR A 270 -4.00 -7.43 -5.40
N SER A 271 -4.28 -7.17 -6.69
CA SER A 271 -5.43 -7.73 -7.40
C SER A 271 -5.31 -9.24 -7.60
N ILE A 272 -4.10 -9.71 -7.93
CA ILE A 272 -3.80 -11.15 -8.08
C ILE A 272 -4.03 -11.84 -6.74
N ILE A 273 -3.39 -11.39 -5.66
CA ILE A 273 -3.53 -11.97 -4.31
C ILE A 273 -4.98 -11.90 -3.81
N SER A 274 -5.68 -10.79 -4.03
CA SER A 274 -7.09 -10.65 -3.62
C SER A 274 -7.98 -11.67 -4.34
N SER A 275 -7.85 -11.79 -5.65
CA SER A 275 -8.63 -12.75 -6.45
C SER A 275 -8.32 -14.21 -6.10
N MET A 276 -7.05 -14.53 -5.79
CA MET A 276 -6.64 -15.85 -5.31
C MET A 276 -7.24 -16.17 -3.93
N ALA A 277 -7.16 -15.23 -2.99
CA ALA A 277 -7.68 -15.41 -1.64
C ALA A 277 -9.21 -15.59 -1.61
N SER A 278 -9.93 -14.95 -2.53
CA SER A 278 -11.37 -15.12 -2.70
C SER A 278 -11.79 -16.31 -3.58
N ALA A 279 -10.82 -17.08 -4.09
CA ALA A 279 -11.05 -18.16 -5.06
C ALA A 279 -11.92 -17.74 -6.26
N SER A 280 -11.80 -16.47 -6.66
CA SER A 280 -12.52 -15.91 -7.80
C SER A 280 -11.67 -16.00 -9.07
N ASP A 281 -12.33 -15.92 -10.23
CA ASP A 281 -11.60 -15.66 -11.46
C ASP A 281 -10.98 -14.25 -11.40
N HIS A 282 -9.72 -14.15 -11.82
CA HIS A 282 -8.95 -12.92 -11.71
C HIS A 282 -9.55 -11.79 -12.57
N ILE A 283 -9.98 -12.10 -13.79
CA ILE A 283 -10.54 -11.10 -14.71
C ILE A 283 -11.93 -10.67 -14.25
N ASP A 284 -12.73 -11.59 -13.69
CA ASP A 284 -13.98 -11.23 -13.04
C ASP A 284 -13.76 -10.27 -11.85
N HIS A 285 -12.74 -10.52 -11.03
CA HIS A 285 -12.39 -9.64 -9.92
C HIS A 285 -12.08 -8.21 -10.42
N ILE A 286 -11.21 -8.07 -11.42
CA ILE A 286 -10.88 -6.77 -12.03
C ILE A 286 -12.12 -6.08 -12.60
N ASN A 287 -12.91 -6.79 -13.40
CA ASN A 287 -14.08 -6.21 -14.08
C ASN A 287 -15.17 -5.78 -13.11
N THR A 288 -15.35 -6.51 -12.01
CA THR A 288 -16.38 -6.18 -11.01
C THR A 288 -15.98 -5.00 -10.13
N GLN A 289 -14.68 -4.80 -9.83
CA GLN A 289 -14.21 -3.65 -9.05
C GLN A 289 -14.06 -2.36 -9.87
N LEU A 290 -13.68 -2.47 -11.15
CA LEU A 290 -13.31 -1.32 -11.99
C LEU A 290 -14.35 -0.19 -12.01
N PRO A 291 -15.68 -0.44 -12.14
CA PRO A 291 -16.67 0.64 -12.12
C PRO A 291 -16.65 1.47 -10.83
N TYR A 292 -16.46 0.83 -9.68
CA TYR A 292 -16.39 1.50 -8.38
C TYR A 292 -15.11 2.33 -8.27
N ALA A 293 -13.98 1.74 -8.66
CA ALA A 293 -12.70 2.42 -8.69
C ALA A 293 -12.74 3.64 -9.61
N MET A 294 -13.34 3.53 -10.80
CA MET A 294 -13.52 4.65 -11.74
C MET A 294 -14.38 5.78 -11.17
N ILE A 295 -15.44 5.47 -10.41
CA ILE A 295 -16.23 6.50 -9.71
C ILE A 295 -15.35 7.22 -8.68
N GLY A 296 -14.63 6.47 -7.84
CA GLY A 296 -13.71 7.04 -6.85
C GLY A 296 -12.60 7.87 -7.47
N GLY A 297 -12.01 7.40 -8.58
CA GLY A 297 -10.97 8.09 -9.33
C GLY A 297 -11.46 9.37 -9.99
N LEU A 298 -12.66 9.35 -10.60
CA LEU A 298 -13.26 10.55 -11.19
C LEU A 298 -13.58 11.60 -10.12
N LEU A 299 -14.17 11.20 -8.99
CA LEU A 299 -14.44 12.10 -7.87
C LEU A 299 -13.14 12.69 -7.30
N THR A 300 -12.09 11.87 -7.18
CA THR A 300 -10.77 12.33 -6.75
C THR A 300 -10.18 13.37 -7.70
N LEU A 301 -10.26 13.12 -9.01
CA LEU A 301 -9.80 14.06 -10.03
C LEU A 301 -10.52 15.41 -9.91
N LEU A 302 -11.85 15.38 -9.75
CA LEU A 302 -12.65 16.59 -9.57
C LEU A 302 -12.28 17.35 -8.29
N LEU A 303 -12.06 16.64 -7.18
CA LEU A 303 -11.62 17.26 -5.92
C LEU A 303 -10.26 17.95 -6.07
N TYR A 304 -9.30 17.33 -6.75
CA TYR A 304 -8.00 17.96 -7.01
C TYR A 304 -8.09 19.19 -7.91
N VAL A 305 -8.95 19.17 -8.93
CA VAL A 305 -9.21 20.36 -9.76
C VAL A 305 -9.85 21.47 -8.93
N ILE A 306 -10.88 21.16 -8.13
CA ILE A 306 -11.58 22.14 -7.30
C ILE A 306 -10.63 22.78 -6.29
N LEU A 307 -9.89 21.96 -5.54
CA LEU A 307 -8.95 22.47 -4.54
C LEU A 307 -7.79 23.20 -5.18
N GLY A 308 -7.31 22.74 -6.32
CA GLY A 308 -6.30 23.44 -7.09
C GLY A 308 -6.74 24.85 -7.51
N LEU A 309 -7.99 25.01 -7.96
CA LEU A 309 -8.56 26.32 -8.31
C LEU A 309 -8.90 27.21 -7.10
N MET A 310 -9.13 26.62 -5.92
CA MET A 310 -9.48 27.35 -4.70
C MET A 310 -8.27 27.76 -3.86
N LEU A 311 -7.21 26.94 -3.84
CA LEU A 311 -6.06 27.10 -2.96
C LEU A 311 -4.83 27.69 -3.66
N ILE A 312 -4.82 27.76 -5.00
CA ILE A 312 -3.68 28.18 -5.84
C ILE A 312 -4.13 29.29 -6.79
#